data_AF-A0A1V5IY88-F1
#
_entry.id   AF-A0A1V5IY88-F1
#
_cell.length_a   1.000
_cell.length_b   1.000
_cell.length_c   1.000
_cell.angle_alpha   90.00
_cell.angle_beta   90.00
_cell.angle_gamma   90.00
#
_symmetry.space_group_name_H-M   'P 1'
#
loop_
_entity.id
_entity.type
_entity.pdbx_description
1 polymer ?
#
loop_
_entity_poly.entity_id
_entity_poly.type
_entity_poly.pdbx_seq_one_letter_code
_entity_poly.pdbx_strand_id
1 'polypeptide(L)'
;MSGGTVVGLTEFQTGDKIPSDYLDIPPIPAGDNLIINGDFSVAQRGTTFNSTTWRKNDDDSYLLDRWLLLSDGNDIVDVTQISGAFSRSRYALQAEVETANKRFGFCQIIEANTSIPLRGQKISVSFAAKTVTDKLIGNVRVAVLEWTGTADTVTSDVVSDWGGDLTFAENWAALNTPVNLALTTSEQTFKVENLTVGASCNNLAVFIWVDDTDAAVDDILQLGEVQVVRGSVVPEFVVRDDFNTCLSRFIEISAGTEVSYRLLFGYFKSTTELYILVPLPASFTSTPTLIQRGGFVLNQGVPSSVSGTVTSITVSKTFPNAVLIICNSTGFTEGAFGALGTNTTVDEIKSIIFEAEL
;
A
#
# COMPACT_ATOMS: atom_id res chain seq x y z
N MET A 1 -48.05 -33.63 11.73
CA MET A 1 -48.02 -32.16 11.57
C MET A 1 -47.79 -31.57 12.96
N SER A 2 -46.57 -31.11 13.22
CA SER A 2 -46.12 -30.50 14.47
C SER A 2 -45.70 -29.07 14.14
N GLY A 3 -46.40 -28.10 14.70
CA GLY A 3 -46.26 -26.68 14.37
C GLY A 3 -44.94 -26.09 14.84
N GLY A 4 -44.21 -25.47 13.92
CA GLY A 4 -43.12 -24.55 14.23
C GLY A 4 -43.67 -23.14 14.40
N THR A 5 -43.41 -22.54 15.56
CA THR A 5 -43.72 -21.14 15.86
C THR A 5 -42.80 -20.24 15.03
N VAL A 6 -43.38 -19.44 14.13
CA VAL A 6 -42.67 -18.35 13.46
C VAL A 6 -42.49 -17.24 14.49
N VAL A 7 -41.25 -16.96 14.89
CA VAL A 7 -40.91 -15.76 15.67
C VAL A 7 -41.01 -14.58 14.71
N GLY A 8 -42.06 -13.77 14.85
CA GLY A 8 -42.24 -12.55 14.06
C GLY A 8 -41.13 -11.55 14.35
N LEU A 9 -40.61 -10.92 13.30
CA LEU A 9 -39.76 -9.74 13.41
C LEU A 9 -40.63 -8.60 13.96
N THR A 10 -40.57 -8.37 15.27
CA THR A 10 -41.15 -7.18 15.88
C THR A 10 -40.28 -5.98 15.53
N GLU A 11 -40.93 -4.93 15.01
CA GLU A 11 -40.36 -3.64 14.66
C GLU A 11 -39.49 -3.08 15.79
N PHE A 12 -38.28 -2.64 15.44
CA PHE A 12 -37.36 -1.95 16.35
C PHE A 12 -38.05 -0.67 16.85
N GLN A 13 -38.38 -0.59 18.14
CA GLN A 13 -39.02 0.60 18.68
C GLN A 13 -37.98 1.71 18.87
N THR A 14 -38.36 2.94 18.50
CA THR A 14 -37.54 4.14 18.68
C THR A 14 -37.32 4.40 20.17
N GLY A 15 -36.17 3.93 20.68
CA GLY A 15 -35.83 4.00 22.10
C GLY A 15 -35.08 2.78 22.63
N ASP A 16 -35.03 1.67 21.89
CA ASP A 16 -34.19 0.53 22.24
C ASP A 16 -32.72 0.92 22.14
N LYS A 17 -32.06 1.02 23.30
CA LYS A 17 -30.61 1.14 23.36
C LYS A 17 -30.04 -0.13 22.75
N ILE A 18 -29.26 0.02 21.68
CA ILE A 18 -28.42 -1.06 21.16
C ILE A 18 -27.63 -1.63 22.36
N PRO A 19 -27.69 -2.94 22.64
CA PRO A 19 -26.88 -3.55 23.69
C PRO A 19 -25.42 -3.13 23.50
N SER A 20 -24.72 -2.74 24.58
CA SER A 20 -23.29 -2.35 24.53
C SER A 20 -22.43 -3.38 23.80
N ASP A 21 -22.84 -4.64 23.91
CA ASP A 21 -22.20 -5.82 23.39
C ASP A 21 -22.27 -5.89 21.84
N TYR A 22 -23.14 -5.08 21.22
CA TYR A 22 -23.24 -4.89 19.77
C TYR A 22 -22.45 -3.66 19.27
N LEU A 23 -21.93 -2.84 20.19
CA LEU A 23 -20.97 -1.75 19.92
C LEU A 23 -19.51 -2.20 20.13
N ASP A 24 -19.30 -3.37 20.73
CA ASP A 24 -17.98 -3.96 20.89
C ASP A 24 -17.53 -4.58 19.56
N ILE A 25 -16.70 -3.82 18.83
CA ILE A 25 -15.87 -4.37 17.75
C ILE A 25 -15.15 -5.60 18.35
N PRO A 26 -15.27 -6.80 17.77
CA PRO A 26 -14.63 -7.98 18.32
C PRO A 26 -13.14 -7.70 18.49
N PRO A 27 -12.56 -8.02 19.67
CA PRO A 27 -11.16 -7.73 19.89
C PRO A 27 -10.34 -8.50 18.85
N ILE A 28 -9.40 -7.81 18.20
CA ILE A 28 -8.47 -8.42 17.25
C ILE A 28 -7.88 -9.69 17.91
N PRO A 29 -8.02 -10.88 17.30
CA PRO A 29 -7.50 -12.11 17.89
C PRO A 29 -6.00 -11.99 18.20
N ALA A 30 -5.56 -12.56 19.32
CA ALA A 30 -4.14 -12.63 19.62
C ALA A 30 -3.46 -13.53 18.57
N GLY A 31 -2.30 -13.08 18.05
CA GLY A 31 -1.54 -13.82 17.05
C GLY A 31 -1.89 -13.56 15.59
N ASP A 32 -2.97 -12.82 15.28
CA ASP A 32 -3.23 -12.40 13.90
C ASP A 32 -2.18 -11.37 13.47
N ASN A 33 -1.51 -11.63 12.36
CA ASN A 33 -0.54 -10.71 11.79
C ASN A 33 -1.26 -9.48 11.21
N LEU A 34 -0.93 -8.28 11.68
CA LEU A 34 -1.51 -7.00 11.28
C LEU A 34 -0.79 -6.37 10.09
N ILE A 35 0.38 -6.90 9.72
CA ILE A 35 1.13 -6.50 8.54
C ILE A 35 0.50 -7.17 7.31
N ILE A 36 0.26 -6.36 6.30
CA ILE A 36 -0.23 -6.76 4.98
C ILE A 36 0.98 -7.04 4.10
N ASN A 37 0.98 -8.14 3.37
CA ASN A 37 2.03 -8.48 2.41
C ASN A 37 3.43 -8.57 3.06
N GLY A 38 3.52 -9.04 4.31
CA GLY A 38 4.78 -9.14 5.05
C GLY A 38 5.76 -10.20 4.52
N ASP A 39 5.28 -11.08 3.65
CA ASP A 39 6.08 -12.04 2.90
C ASP A 39 6.43 -11.55 1.48
N PHE A 40 5.98 -10.35 1.12
CA PHE A 40 6.19 -9.72 -0.19
C PHE A 40 5.70 -10.59 -1.35
N SER A 41 4.63 -11.36 -1.18
CA SER A 41 4.06 -12.21 -2.25
C SER A 41 3.23 -11.44 -3.28
N VAL A 42 2.67 -10.30 -2.89
CA VAL A 42 1.91 -9.41 -3.75
C VAL A 42 2.82 -8.30 -4.29
N ALA A 43 2.83 -8.12 -5.61
CA ALA A 43 3.69 -7.18 -6.33
C ALA A 43 2.99 -6.61 -7.59
N GLN A 44 1.75 -6.13 -7.41
CA GLN A 44 0.90 -5.55 -8.45
C GLN A 44 1.51 -4.30 -9.10
N ARG A 45 2.35 -3.56 -8.36
CA ARG A 45 3.06 -2.37 -8.88
C ARG A 45 4.28 -2.71 -9.74
N GLY A 46 4.72 -3.97 -9.74
CA GLY A 46 5.94 -4.43 -10.36
C GLY A 46 6.83 -5.18 -9.37
N THR A 47 7.83 -5.88 -9.90
CA THR A 47 8.77 -6.69 -9.09
C THR A 47 10.16 -6.09 -9.01
N THR A 48 10.42 -4.98 -9.70
CA THR A 48 11.70 -4.28 -9.75
C THR A 48 11.43 -2.78 -9.84
N PHE A 49 12.14 -1.99 -9.03
CA PHE A 49 12.00 -0.55 -8.93
C PHE A 49 13.39 0.09 -8.87
N ASN A 50 13.64 1.02 -9.79
CA ASN A 50 14.85 1.83 -9.89
C ASN A 50 14.50 3.20 -10.45
N SER A 51 15.49 4.06 -10.70
CA SER A 51 15.23 5.44 -11.18
C SER A 51 14.59 5.53 -12.57
N THR A 52 14.55 4.41 -13.31
CA THR A 52 13.99 4.32 -14.68
C THR A 52 12.64 3.64 -14.78
N THR A 53 12.17 2.95 -13.73
CA THR A 53 10.87 2.27 -13.73
C THR A 53 9.71 3.27 -13.63
N TRP A 54 8.51 2.85 -14.03
CA TRP A 54 7.34 3.74 -14.02
C TRP A 54 6.97 4.21 -12.61
N ARG A 55 7.10 3.30 -11.63
CA ARG A 55 7.16 3.62 -10.21
C ARG A 55 8.63 3.64 -9.85
N LYS A 56 9.14 4.80 -9.46
CA LYS A 56 10.55 4.97 -9.13
C LYS A 56 10.84 4.53 -7.70
N ASN A 57 12.10 4.22 -7.43
CA ASN A 57 12.69 4.06 -6.11
C ASN A 57 12.99 5.42 -5.44
N ASP A 58 12.06 6.37 -5.60
CA ASP A 58 12.16 7.66 -4.93
C ASP A 58 11.82 7.47 -3.43
N ASP A 59 12.30 8.39 -2.60
CA ASP A 59 11.88 8.46 -1.20
C ASP A 59 10.35 8.62 -1.10
N ASP A 60 9.76 8.10 -0.02
CA ASP A 60 8.32 8.12 0.24
C ASP A 60 7.47 7.46 -0.88
N SER A 61 7.96 6.36 -1.45
CA SER A 61 7.30 5.63 -2.54
C SER A 61 6.83 4.23 -2.15
N TYR A 62 5.56 3.93 -2.44
CA TYR A 62 5.00 2.58 -2.28
C TYR A 62 5.45 1.65 -3.43
N LEU A 63 6.15 0.57 -3.08
CA LEU A 63 6.80 -0.35 -4.03
C LEU A 63 6.12 -1.72 -4.06
N LEU A 64 6.61 -2.70 -3.28
CA LEU A 64 6.06 -4.06 -3.19
C LEU A 64 4.76 -4.09 -2.37
N ASP A 65 3.72 -3.42 -2.89
CA ASP A 65 2.36 -3.28 -2.34
C ASP A 65 2.27 -3.10 -0.82
N ARG A 66 1.94 -1.87 -0.40
CA ARG A 66 1.86 -1.39 1.01
C ARG A 66 3.18 -1.03 1.67
N TRP A 67 4.30 -1.51 1.11
CA TRP A 67 5.62 -1.22 1.63
C TRP A 67 6.17 0.06 1.04
N LEU A 68 6.42 1.02 1.91
CA LEU A 68 6.97 2.33 1.61
C LEU A 68 8.50 2.26 1.72
N LEU A 69 9.21 2.66 0.66
CA LEU A 69 10.63 2.96 0.73
C LEU A 69 10.80 4.34 1.37
N LEU A 70 11.61 4.41 2.42
CA LEU A 70 12.08 5.67 3.01
C LEU A 70 13.60 5.71 2.92
N SER A 71 14.16 6.81 2.42
CA SER A 71 15.59 6.92 2.19
C SER A 71 16.12 8.34 2.28
N ASP A 72 17.43 8.48 2.54
CA ASP A 72 18.13 9.78 2.60
C ASP A 72 18.35 10.37 1.18
N GLY A 73 17.24 10.68 0.52
CA GLY A 73 17.14 11.10 -0.87
C GLY A 73 16.49 10.05 -1.78
N ASN A 74 16.42 10.36 -3.06
CA ASN A 74 15.93 9.45 -4.09
C ASN A 74 17.06 8.60 -4.66
N ASP A 75 16.72 7.46 -5.27
CA ASP A 75 17.67 6.58 -5.96
C ASP A 75 18.79 6.08 -5.04
N ILE A 76 18.44 5.79 -3.79
CA ILE A 76 19.38 5.27 -2.79
C ILE A 76 19.55 3.76 -2.91
N VAL A 77 18.44 3.05 -3.16
CA VAL A 77 18.42 1.60 -3.35
C VAL A 77 17.53 1.21 -4.51
N ASP A 78 17.96 0.22 -5.27
CA ASP A 78 17.13 -0.54 -6.17
C ASP A 78 16.38 -1.62 -5.39
N VAL A 79 15.07 -1.72 -5.60
CA VAL A 79 14.21 -2.65 -4.86
C VAL A 79 13.69 -3.74 -5.78
N THR A 80 13.89 -5.00 -5.42
CA THR A 80 13.47 -6.16 -6.20
C THR A 80 12.77 -7.21 -5.34
N GLN A 81 11.69 -7.80 -5.85
CA GLN A 81 11.11 -9.01 -5.28
C GLN A 81 11.97 -10.21 -5.69
N ILE A 82 12.52 -10.91 -4.70
CA ILE A 82 13.32 -12.12 -4.92
C ILE A 82 12.61 -13.35 -4.34
N SER A 83 13.00 -14.54 -4.78
CA SER A 83 12.43 -15.81 -4.29
C SER A 83 13.40 -16.59 -3.41
N GLY A 84 12.89 -17.29 -2.41
CA GLY A 84 13.65 -18.28 -1.63
C GLY A 84 14.72 -17.70 -0.71
N ALA A 85 14.58 -16.44 -0.28
CA ALA A 85 15.50 -15.82 0.67
C ALA A 85 15.32 -16.35 2.10
N PHE A 86 14.08 -16.70 2.48
CA PHE A 86 13.70 -17.12 3.82
C PHE A 86 12.88 -18.41 3.81
N SER A 87 12.84 -19.08 4.96
CA SER A 87 12.34 -20.44 5.09
C SER A 87 10.80 -20.57 5.12
N ARG A 88 10.07 -19.51 5.49
CA ARG A 88 8.61 -19.52 5.65
C ARG A 88 7.89 -18.66 4.61
N SER A 89 8.60 -17.91 3.78
CA SER A 89 8.03 -17.15 2.67
C SER A 89 8.54 -17.64 1.31
N ARG A 90 7.69 -17.52 0.28
CA ARG A 90 8.11 -17.77 -1.10
C ARG A 90 8.97 -16.64 -1.63
N TYR A 91 8.63 -15.41 -1.27
CA TYR A 91 9.24 -14.19 -1.75
C TYR A 91 9.83 -13.36 -0.59
N ALA A 92 10.62 -12.37 -0.96
CA ALA A 92 11.22 -11.38 -0.07
C ALA A 92 11.49 -10.09 -0.83
N LEU A 93 11.67 -9.01 -0.07
CA LEU A 93 12.22 -7.75 -0.58
C LEU A 93 13.75 -7.84 -0.56
N GLN A 94 14.38 -7.47 -1.67
CA GLN A 94 15.80 -7.15 -1.73
C GLN A 94 15.98 -5.67 -2.03
N ALA A 95 16.84 -5.01 -1.27
CA ALA A 95 17.32 -3.67 -1.55
C ALA A 95 18.81 -3.75 -1.90
N GLU A 96 19.20 -3.23 -3.06
CA GLU A 96 20.58 -3.13 -3.52
C GLU A 96 20.98 -1.65 -3.52
N VAL A 97 22.08 -1.30 -2.86
CA VAL A 97 22.52 0.09 -2.72
C VAL A 97 23.03 0.62 -4.06
N GLU A 98 22.40 1.69 -4.54
CA GLU A 98 22.83 2.45 -5.73
C GLU A 98 23.65 3.67 -5.31
N THR A 99 23.27 4.33 -4.21
CA THR A 99 23.98 5.50 -3.68
C THR A 99 24.65 5.18 -2.35
N ALA A 100 25.99 5.13 -2.34
CA ALA A 100 26.78 4.82 -1.15
C ALA A 100 26.69 5.87 -0.02
N ASN A 101 26.97 5.42 1.22
CA ASN A 101 26.98 6.20 2.45
C ASN A 101 25.65 6.88 2.77
N LYS A 102 24.56 6.22 2.39
CA LYS A 102 23.19 6.68 2.58
C LYS A 102 22.40 5.63 3.34
N ARG A 103 21.38 6.10 4.04
CA ARG A 103 20.49 5.25 4.83
C ARG A 103 19.16 5.09 4.12
N PHE A 104 18.53 3.95 4.39
CA PHE A 104 17.25 3.58 3.80
C PHE A 104 16.55 2.56 4.70
N GLY A 105 15.25 2.43 4.51
CA GLY A 105 14.44 1.45 5.20
C GLY A 105 13.08 1.27 4.56
N PHE A 106 12.30 0.37 5.15
CA PHE A 106 10.99 0.00 4.68
C PHE A 106 9.97 0.17 5.80
N CYS A 107 8.92 0.91 5.49
CA CYS A 107 7.84 1.22 6.41
C CYS A 107 6.53 0.58 5.94
N GLN A 108 5.74 0.13 6.89
CA GLN A 108 4.32 -0.13 6.66
C GLN A 108 3.48 0.53 7.75
N ILE A 109 2.59 1.42 7.32
CA ILE A 109 1.61 2.08 8.17
C ILE A 109 0.37 1.18 8.27
N ILE A 110 -0.11 1.00 9.49
CA ILE A 110 -1.32 0.26 9.86
C ILE A 110 -2.43 1.28 10.11
N GLU A 111 -3.55 1.13 9.39
CA GLU A 111 -4.69 2.05 9.44
C GLU A 111 -5.31 2.17 10.83
N ALA A 112 -6.05 3.26 11.04
CA ALA A 112 -6.69 3.58 12.30
C ALA A 112 -7.73 2.56 12.73
N ASN A 113 -8.46 1.97 11.78
CA ASN A 113 -9.42 0.90 12.06
C ASN A 113 -8.79 -0.32 12.73
N THR A 114 -7.51 -0.58 12.47
CA THR A 114 -6.74 -1.67 13.11
C THR A 114 -6.00 -1.17 14.35
N SER A 115 -5.49 0.06 14.32
CA SER A 115 -4.63 0.62 15.37
C SER A 115 -5.40 1.08 16.61
N ILE A 116 -6.55 1.75 16.45
CA ILE A 116 -7.34 2.30 17.57
C ILE A 116 -7.82 1.21 18.54
N PRO A 117 -8.30 0.03 18.08
CA PRO A 117 -8.66 -1.07 18.98
C PRO A 117 -7.49 -1.58 19.84
N LEU A 118 -6.24 -1.32 19.47
CA LEU A 118 -5.05 -1.78 20.19
C LEU A 118 -4.59 -0.82 21.29
N ARG A 119 -5.20 0.36 21.44
CA ARG A 119 -4.85 1.33 22.49
C ARG A 119 -4.83 0.69 23.88
N GLY A 120 -3.74 0.91 24.62
CA GLY A 120 -3.51 0.35 25.95
C GLY A 120 -3.20 -1.15 25.96
N GLN A 121 -3.19 -1.81 24.80
CA GLN A 121 -2.90 -3.24 24.68
C GLN A 121 -1.43 -3.48 24.36
N LYS A 122 -1.03 -4.75 24.46
CA LYS A 122 0.30 -5.21 24.11
C LYS A 122 0.37 -5.67 22.66
N ILE A 123 1.45 -5.30 21.99
CA ILE A 123 1.81 -5.79 20.65
C ILE A 123 3.26 -6.28 20.63
N SER A 124 3.56 -7.13 19.64
CA SER A 124 4.91 -7.65 19.38
C SER A 124 5.16 -7.72 17.89
N VAL A 125 6.39 -7.44 17.46
CA VAL A 125 6.83 -7.44 16.06
C VAL A 125 7.93 -8.49 15.86
N SER A 126 7.93 -9.15 14.70
CA SER A 126 9.10 -9.86 14.20
C SER A 126 9.28 -9.67 12.71
N PHE A 127 10.51 -9.93 12.25
CA PHE A 127 10.84 -9.96 10.83
C PHE A 127 12.06 -10.86 10.62
N ALA A 128 12.23 -11.35 9.40
CA ALA A 128 13.44 -12.02 8.95
C ALA A 128 14.30 -11.04 8.12
N ALA A 129 15.60 -10.99 8.41
CA ALA A 129 16.53 -10.20 7.62
C ALA A 129 17.91 -10.85 7.55
N LYS A 130 18.63 -10.57 6.47
CA LYS A 130 20.03 -10.95 6.28
C LYS A 130 20.70 -10.03 5.25
N THR A 131 22.03 -10.01 5.26
CA THR A 131 22.86 -9.45 4.19
C THR A 131 23.41 -10.59 3.32
N VAL A 132 24.28 -10.29 2.34
CA VAL A 132 24.99 -11.30 1.55
C VAL A 132 26.51 -11.20 1.78
N THR A 133 27.25 -12.20 1.30
CA THR A 133 28.71 -12.27 1.48
C THR A 133 29.40 -11.04 0.88
N ASP A 134 30.47 -10.58 1.55
CA ASP A 134 31.33 -9.47 1.11
C ASP A 134 30.64 -8.10 1.01
N LYS A 135 29.59 -7.84 1.81
CA LYS A 135 28.88 -6.54 1.90
C LYS A 135 29.09 -5.83 3.24
N LEU A 136 28.94 -4.49 3.27
CA LEU A 136 29.21 -3.68 4.47
C LEU A 136 27.98 -3.46 5.36
N ILE A 137 26.76 -3.60 4.81
CA ILE A 137 25.53 -3.58 5.62
C ILE A 137 25.61 -4.69 6.69
N GLY A 138 25.77 -4.28 7.93
CA GLY A 138 26.00 -5.12 9.10
C GLY A 138 24.89 -5.01 10.14
N ASN A 139 24.05 -3.97 10.10
CA ASN A 139 22.98 -3.79 11.08
C ASN A 139 21.70 -3.25 10.47
N VAL A 140 20.59 -3.71 11.04
CA VAL A 140 19.30 -3.04 10.91
C VAL A 140 18.81 -2.59 12.28
N ARG A 141 17.89 -1.63 12.29
CA ARG A 141 17.11 -1.26 13.47
C ARG A 141 15.62 -1.39 13.13
N VAL A 142 14.79 -1.49 14.17
CA VAL A 142 13.33 -1.49 14.04
C VAL A 142 12.70 -0.54 15.05
N ALA A 143 11.73 0.23 14.58
CA ALA A 143 10.85 1.05 15.39
C ALA A 143 9.40 0.65 15.11
N VAL A 144 8.62 0.49 16.17
CA VAL A 144 7.16 0.53 16.09
C VAL A 144 6.75 1.93 16.48
N LEU A 145 6.15 2.65 15.55
CA LEU A 145 5.75 4.04 15.71
C LEU A 145 4.25 4.13 15.99
N GLU A 146 3.85 5.08 16.83
CA GLU A 146 2.46 5.51 16.97
C GLU A 146 2.29 6.94 16.45
N TRP A 147 1.22 7.16 15.71
CA TRP A 147 0.77 8.46 15.25
C TRP A 147 -0.33 8.97 16.16
N THR A 148 -0.22 10.22 16.61
CA THR A 148 -1.22 10.85 17.50
C THR A 148 -1.99 12.00 16.84
N GLY A 149 -1.67 12.32 15.58
CA GLY A 149 -2.38 13.33 14.78
C GLY A 149 -3.74 12.82 14.25
N THR A 150 -4.27 13.41 13.18
CA THR A 150 -5.56 12.98 12.61
C THR A 150 -5.46 11.57 12.03
N ALA A 151 -6.42 10.70 12.39
CA ALA A 151 -6.47 9.31 11.93
C ALA A 151 -6.48 9.21 10.40
N ASP A 152 -5.64 8.32 9.87
CA ASP A 152 -5.51 8.04 8.42
C ASP A 152 -5.21 9.30 7.57
N THR A 153 -4.60 10.32 8.18
CA THR A 153 -4.04 11.51 7.51
C THR A 153 -2.64 11.71 8.05
N VAL A 154 -1.80 10.71 7.81
CA VAL A 154 -0.45 10.61 8.38
C VAL A 154 0.55 11.34 7.50
N THR A 155 1.69 11.71 8.09
CA THR A 155 2.89 11.94 7.27
C THR A 155 3.48 10.57 6.95
N SER A 156 3.43 10.17 5.68
CA SER A 156 3.89 8.86 5.20
C SER A 156 5.40 8.68 5.39
N ASP A 157 6.17 9.72 5.07
CA ASP A 157 7.57 9.80 5.49
C ASP A 157 7.68 10.00 7.00
N VAL A 158 7.99 8.91 7.69
CA VAL A 158 8.10 8.90 9.14
C VAL A 158 9.42 9.47 9.64
N VAL A 159 10.39 9.74 8.77
CA VAL A 159 11.73 10.22 9.12
C VAL A 159 11.87 11.70 8.75
N SER A 160 12.10 12.57 9.72
CA SER A 160 12.36 13.98 9.44
C SER A 160 13.84 14.32 9.31
N ASP A 161 14.72 13.49 9.88
CA ASP A 161 16.17 13.65 9.77
C ASP A 161 16.86 12.29 9.83
N TRP A 162 17.69 12.02 8.82
CA TRP A 162 18.54 10.84 8.70
C TRP A 162 19.91 11.01 9.37
N GLY A 163 20.25 12.22 9.84
CA GLY A 163 21.50 12.54 10.51
C GLY A 163 21.60 12.02 11.95
N GLY A 164 22.60 11.17 12.23
CA GLY A 164 22.85 10.68 13.58
C GLY A 164 21.90 9.56 14.01
N ASP A 165 21.25 9.66 15.18
CA ASP A 165 20.10 8.80 15.48
C ASP A 165 18.85 9.41 14.81
N LEU A 166 17.98 8.58 14.25
CA LEU A 166 16.82 9.08 13.50
C LEU A 166 15.92 10.00 14.33
N THR A 167 15.51 11.10 13.71
CA THR A 167 14.41 11.92 14.21
C THR A 167 13.14 11.58 13.44
N PHE A 168 12.08 11.20 14.14
CA PHE A 168 10.80 10.90 13.50
C PHE A 168 10.04 12.19 13.17
N ALA A 169 9.21 12.15 12.13
CA ALA A 169 8.36 13.25 11.72
C ALA A 169 7.33 13.62 12.80
N GLU A 170 6.75 14.82 12.70
CA GLU A 170 5.79 15.33 13.68
C GLU A 170 4.64 14.35 13.92
N ASN A 171 4.19 14.23 15.18
CA ASN A 171 3.16 13.29 15.65
C ASN A 171 3.52 11.79 15.62
N TRP A 172 4.64 11.40 15.04
CA TRP A 172 5.19 10.05 15.17
C TRP A 172 6.07 9.93 16.42
N ALA A 173 5.84 8.88 17.21
CA ALA A 173 6.66 8.54 18.37
C ALA A 173 6.93 7.04 18.41
N ALA A 174 8.16 6.64 18.74
CA ALA A 174 8.50 5.23 18.86
C ALA A 174 8.03 4.63 20.19
N LEU A 175 7.38 3.46 20.12
CA LEU A 175 6.96 2.65 21.27
C LEU A 175 8.12 1.87 21.89
N ASN A 176 9.22 1.73 21.17
CA ASN A 176 10.45 1.08 21.61
C ASN A 176 11.64 2.01 21.37
N THR A 177 12.72 1.79 22.11
CA THR A 177 14.03 2.35 21.77
C THR A 177 14.68 1.45 20.73
N PRO A 178 14.90 1.92 19.49
CA PRO A 178 15.54 1.11 18.46
C PRO A 178 17.01 0.86 18.81
N VAL A 179 17.48 -0.36 18.55
CA VAL A 179 18.86 -0.79 18.80
C VAL A 179 19.39 -1.53 17.58
N ASN A 180 20.72 -1.55 17.40
CA ASN A 180 21.34 -2.30 16.31
C ASN A 180 21.08 -3.80 16.47
N LEU A 181 20.55 -4.39 15.40
CA LEU A 181 20.34 -5.82 15.23
C LEU A 181 21.33 -6.28 14.16
N ALA A 182 22.36 -6.98 14.62
CA ALA A 182 23.45 -7.43 13.75
C ALA A 182 22.97 -8.45 12.72
N LEU A 183 23.22 -8.15 11.46
CA LEU A 183 22.96 -9.01 10.32
C LEU A 183 24.12 -9.97 10.07
N THR A 184 23.78 -11.10 9.47
CA THR A 184 24.72 -12.09 8.95
C THR A 184 24.28 -12.49 7.54
N THR A 185 25.01 -13.39 6.90
CA THR A 185 24.65 -13.97 5.61
C THR A 185 23.60 -15.09 5.71
N SER A 186 23.23 -15.48 6.93
CA SER A 186 22.22 -16.51 7.21
C SER A 186 20.91 -15.86 7.64
N GLU A 187 19.79 -16.53 7.35
CA GLU A 187 18.48 -16.09 7.82
C GLU A 187 18.47 -15.93 9.35
N GLN A 188 18.05 -14.76 9.81
CA GLN A 188 17.83 -14.46 11.21
C GLN A 188 16.43 -13.89 11.39
N THR A 189 15.74 -14.33 12.44
CA THR A 189 14.48 -13.73 12.88
C THR A 189 14.74 -12.82 14.08
N PHE A 190 14.41 -11.55 13.91
CA PHE A 190 14.48 -10.55 14.97
C PHE A 190 13.10 -10.32 15.59
N LYS A 191 13.06 -9.97 16.87
CA LYS A 191 11.82 -9.76 17.63
C LYS A 191 11.94 -8.55 18.54
N VAL A 192 10.87 -7.75 18.60
CA VAL A 192 10.68 -6.73 19.65
C VAL A 192 9.29 -6.96 20.23
N GLU A 193 9.24 -7.30 21.51
CA GLU A 193 8.03 -7.84 22.13
C GLU A 193 7.53 -6.97 23.29
N ASN A 194 6.27 -7.19 23.66
CA ASN A 194 5.66 -6.59 24.84
C ASN A 194 5.58 -5.04 24.84
N LEU A 195 5.44 -4.45 23.66
CA LEU A 195 5.25 -3.01 23.49
C LEU A 195 3.83 -2.62 23.87
N THR A 196 3.65 -1.52 24.61
CA THR A 196 2.32 -0.97 24.92
C THR A 196 1.96 0.08 23.88
N VAL A 197 0.81 -0.06 23.24
CA VAL A 197 0.26 0.99 22.37
C VAL A 197 -0.31 2.12 23.24
N GLY A 198 0.06 3.37 22.94
CA GLY A 198 -0.41 4.53 23.69
C GLY A 198 -1.92 4.75 23.57
N ALA A 199 -2.50 5.41 24.57
CA ALA A 199 -3.94 5.66 24.63
C ALA A 199 -4.45 6.61 23.53
N SER A 200 -3.55 7.38 22.90
CA SER A 200 -3.86 8.34 21.84
C SER A 200 -3.48 7.87 20.44
N CYS A 201 -2.99 6.63 20.29
CA CYS A 201 -2.55 6.09 19.00
C CYS A 201 -3.69 6.05 17.99
N ASN A 202 -3.61 6.83 16.92
CA ASN A 202 -4.53 6.79 15.79
C ASN A 202 -4.05 5.84 14.70
N ASN A 203 -2.74 5.79 14.40
CA ASN A 203 -2.15 4.85 13.45
C ASN A 203 -0.88 4.23 14.06
N LEU A 204 -0.56 3.00 13.67
CA LEU A 204 0.72 2.37 13.98
C LEU A 204 1.57 2.32 12.71
N ALA A 205 2.89 2.22 12.85
CA ALA A 205 3.77 1.85 11.75
C ALA A 205 4.88 0.92 12.24
N VAL A 206 5.34 0.01 11.38
CA VAL A 206 6.61 -0.68 11.57
C VAL A 206 7.60 -0.12 10.57
N PHE A 207 8.73 0.34 11.07
CA PHE A 207 9.83 0.83 10.26
C PHE A 207 11.11 0.06 10.56
N ILE A 208 11.67 -0.56 9.52
CA ILE A 208 12.91 -1.33 9.59
C ILE A 208 13.92 -0.67 8.67
N TRP A 209 15.08 -0.26 9.17
CA TRP A 209 16.05 0.49 8.38
C TRP A 209 17.49 0.02 8.61
N VAL A 210 18.33 0.28 7.62
CA VAL A 210 19.78 0.17 7.72
C VAL A 210 20.32 1.43 8.39
N ASP A 211 20.91 1.26 9.57
CA ASP A 211 21.48 2.37 10.33
C ASP A 211 22.97 2.61 10.02
N ASP A 212 23.58 1.72 9.25
CA ASP A 212 24.96 1.83 8.81
C ASP A 212 25.13 3.03 7.87
N THR A 213 26.15 3.84 8.11
CA THR A 213 26.44 5.06 7.32
C THR A 213 27.51 4.82 6.25
N ASP A 214 28.06 3.61 6.18
CA ASP A 214 29.15 3.19 5.31
C ASP A 214 28.72 2.13 4.28
N ALA A 215 27.41 1.94 4.09
CA ALA A 215 26.88 1.08 3.03
C ALA A 215 27.48 1.47 1.68
N ALA A 216 28.08 0.51 0.98
CA ALA A 216 28.69 0.69 -0.33
C ALA A 216 27.72 0.33 -1.45
N VAL A 217 28.01 0.83 -2.66
CA VAL A 217 27.28 0.41 -3.87
C VAL A 217 27.31 -1.10 -4.00
N ASP A 218 26.21 -1.68 -4.48
CA ASP A 218 25.92 -3.10 -4.57
C ASP A 218 25.73 -3.80 -3.21
N ASP A 219 25.79 -3.12 -2.06
CA ASP A 219 25.44 -3.75 -0.78
C ASP A 219 23.97 -4.17 -0.77
N ILE A 220 23.67 -5.29 -0.11
CA ILE A 220 22.35 -5.92 -0.17
C ILE A 220 21.74 -6.08 1.22
N LEU A 221 20.52 -5.59 1.36
CA LEU A 221 19.60 -6.01 2.42
C LEU A 221 18.54 -6.94 1.84
N GLN A 222 18.29 -8.06 2.50
CA GLN A 222 17.10 -8.89 2.26
C GLN A 222 16.19 -8.84 3.49
N LEU A 223 14.89 -8.60 3.26
CA LEU A 223 13.86 -8.44 4.28
C LEU A 223 12.63 -9.28 3.92
N GLY A 224 12.06 -9.96 4.90
CA GLY A 224 10.94 -10.87 4.73
C GLY A 224 10.23 -11.17 6.04
N GLU A 225 9.14 -11.91 5.95
CA GLU A 225 8.44 -12.50 7.10
C GLU A 225 8.07 -11.48 8.19
N VAL A 226 7.70 -10.27 7.77
CA VAL A 226 7.38 -9.20 8.71
C VAL A 226 5.98 -9.41 9.28
N GLN A 227 5.89 -9.36 10.60
CA GLN A 227 4.62 -9.47 11.30
C GLN A 227 4.55 -8.57 12.52
N VAL A 228 3.35 -8.04 12.76
CA VAL A 228 2.96 -7.40 14.02
C VAL A 228 1.77 -8.16 14.53
N VAL A 229 1.78 -8.57 15.79
CA VAL A 229 0.65 -9.26 16.39
C VAL A 229 0.22 -8.57 17.66
N ARG A 230 -1.07 -8.70 17.97
CA ARG A 230 -1.56 -8.43 19.32
C ARG A 230 -1.05 -9.50 20.29
N GLY A 231 -0.42 -9.08 21.38
CA GLY A 231 0.11 -9.94 22.43
C GLY A 231 1.52 -9.54 22.87
N SER A 232 1.97 -10.13 23.99
CA SER A 232 3.30 -9.89 24.55
C SER A 232 4.40 -10.77 23.95
N VAL A 233 4.05 -11.73 23.08
CA VAL A 233 4.99 -12.63 22.40
C VAL A 233 4.52 -12.80 20.96
N VAL A 234 5.46 -12.78 20.01
CA VAL A 234 5.17 -13.01 18.60
C VAL A 234 5.28 -14.50 18.25
N PRO A 235 4.24 -15.11 17.63
CA PRO A 235 4.29 -16.49 17.18
C PRO A 235 5.26 -16.67 16.01
N GLU A 236 5.41 -17.91 15.54
CA GLU A 236 6.08 -18.16 14.27
C GLU A 236 5.35 -17.47 13.12
N PHE A 237 6.10 -16.98 12.13
CA PHE A 237 5.54 -16.29 10.98
C PHE A 237 4.63 -17.21 10.17
N VAL A 238 3.47 -16.68 9.78
CA VAL A 238 2.51 -17.34 8.90
C VAL A 238 2.17 -16.40 7.75
N VAL A 239 2.29 -16.90 6.52
CA VAL A 239 1.90 -16.18 5.31
C VAL A 239 0.40 -15.89 5.34
N ARG A 240 0.04 -14.65 4.99
CA ARG A 240 -1.34 -14.21 4.80
C ARG A 240 -1.65 -14.10 3.30
N ASP A 241 -2.87 -14.46 2.90
CA ASP A 241 -3.37 -14.13 1.56
C ASP A 241 -3.88 -12.69 1.55
N ASP A 242 -2.99 -11.76 1.20
CA ASP A 242 -3.27 -10.33 1.23
C ASP A 242 -3.63 -9.75 -0.15
N PHE A 243 -3.80 -10.58 -1.18
CA PHE A 243 -4.08 -10.07 -2.54
C PHE A 243 -5.32 -9.18 -2.61
N ASN A 244 -6.43 -9.58 -1.98
CA ASN A 244 -7.64 -8.77 -1.94
C ASN A 244 -7.46 -7.49 -1.11
N THR A 245 -6.66 -7.55 -0.06
CA THR A 245 -6.34 -6.37 0.76
C THR A 245 -5.52 -5.36 -0.06
N CYS A 246 -4.52 -5.82 -0.81
CA CYS A 246 -3.74 -4.96 -1.71
C CYS A 246 -4.59 -4.39 -2.85
N LEU A 247 -5.54 -5.15 -3.41
CA LEU A 247 -6.50 -4.66 -4.40
C LEU A 247 -7.37 -3.51 -3.88
N SER A 248 -7.59 -3.41 -2.57
CA SER A 248 -8.30 -2.28 -1.97
C SER A 248 -7.43 -1.02 -1.80
N ARG A 249 -6.19 -1.02 -2.30
CA ARG A 249 -5.25 0.12 -2.32
C ARG A 249 -4.67 0.41 -3.69
N PHE A 250 -4.54 -0.60 -4.55
CA PHE A 250 -3.98 -0.45 -5.89
C PHE A 250 -4.69 -1.30 -6.92
N ILE A 251 -5.13 -0.66 -8.02
CA ILE A 251 -5.70 -1.34 -9.18
C ILE A 251 -5.15 -0.68 -10.44
N GLU A 252 -4.53 -1.46 -11.32
CA GLU A 252 -4.13 -1.04 -12.66
C GLU A 252 -5.09 -1.63 -13.71
N ILE A 253 -5.63 -0.77 -14.57
CA ILE A 253 -6.36 -1.17 -15.77
C ILE A 253 -5.48 -0.85 -16.97
N SER A 254 -4.88 -1.88 -17.55
CA SER A 254 -3.85 -1.75 -18.59
C SER A 254 -4.34 -2.25 -19.94
N ALA A 255 -4.02 -1.49 -20.99
CA ALA A 255 -4.07 -1.94 -22.38
C ALA A 255 -2.71 -2.49 -22.84
N GLY A 256 -1.71 -2.60 -21.94
CA GLY A 256 -0.34 -2.94 -22.33
C GLY A 256 0.21 -1.92 -23.34
N THR A 257 0.87 -2.41 -24.38
CA THR A 257 1.40 -1.59 -25.49
C THR A 257 0.44 -1.49 -26.67
N GLU A 258 -0.84 -1.87 -26.50
CA GLU A 258 -1.82 -1.89 -27.58
C GLU A 258 -2.15 -0.46 -28.05
N VAL A 259 -2.16 -0.27 -29.37
CA VAL A 259 -2.50 1.00 -30.02
C VAL A 259 -3.92 0.96 -30.57
N SER A 260 -4.61 2.10 -30.57
CA SER A 260 -6.01 2.21 -31.04
C SER A 260 -6.99 1.23 -30.38
N TYR A 261 -6.68 0.79 -29.16
CA TYR A 261 -7.50 -0.11 -28.36
C TYR A 261 -8.53 0.68 -27.56
N ARG A 262 -9.78 0.19 -27.48
CA ARG A 262 -10.83 0.81 -26.64
C ARG A 262 -10.82 0.14 -25.27
N LEU A 263 -10.35 0.86 -24.26
CA LEU A 263 -10.10 0.33 -22.92
C LEU A 263 -11.35 0.36 -22.04
N LEU A 264 -12.04 1.50 -22.01
CA LEU A 264 -13.22 1.72 -21.17
C LEU A 264 -14.33 2.41 -21.96
N PHE A 265 -15.58 2.21 -21.55
CA PHE A 265 -16.77 2.68 -22.25
C PHE A 265 -17.66 3.51 -21.35
N GLY A 266 -18.32 4.51 -21.94
CA GLY A 266 -19.17 5.45 -21.23
C GLY A 266 -20.06 6.25 -22.15
N TYR A 267 -20.57 7.37 -21.65
CA TYR A 267 -21.36 8.30 -22.43
C TYR A 267 -20.86 9.73 -22.25
N PHE A 268 -20.92 10.52 -23.31
CA PHE A 268 -20.56 11.93 -23.27
C PHE A 268 -21.66 12.70 -22.53
N LYS A 269 -21.33 13.24 -21.35
CA LYS A 269 -22.27 14.04 -20.56
C LYS A 269 -22.41 15.46 -21.11
N SER A 270 -21.40 15.91 -21.85
CA SER A 270 -21.33 17.19 -22.53
C SER A 270 -20.50 17.03 -23.82
N THR A 271 -20.28 18.12 -24.55
CA THR A 271 -19.39 18.10 -25.74
C THR A 271 -17.90 17.91 -25.42
N THR A 272 -17.55 17.90 -24.11
CA THR A 272 -16.17 17.84 -23.63
C THR A 272 -15.89 16.73 -22.62
N GLU A 273 -16.92 16.12 -22.01
CA GLU A 273 -16.74 15.18 -20.90
C GLU A 273 -17.32 13.81 -21.20
N LEU A 274 -16.49 12.77 -21.12
CA LEU A 274 -16.91 11.37 -21.14
C LEU A 274 -16.99 10.84 -19.70
N TYR A 275 -18.17 10.39 -19.30
CA TYR A 275 -18.42 9.77 -18.00
C TYR A 275 -18.31 8.26 -18.12
N ILE A 276 -17.44 7.65 -17.32
CA ILE A 276 -17.18 6.21 -17.33
C ILE A 276 -17.33 5.68 -15.92
N LEU A 277 -18.25 4.74 -15.71
CA LEU A 277 -18.29 3.94 -14.49
C LEU A 277 -17.36 2.74 -14.66
N VAL A 278 -16.28 2.72 -13.90
CA VAL A 278 -15.26 1.67 -13.93
C VAL A 278 -15.59 0.66 -12.83
N PRO A 279 -15.99 -0.58 -13.16
CA PRO A 279 -16.13 -1.64 -12.17
C PRO A 279 -14.76 -2.08 -11.66
N LEU A 280 -14.66 -2.32 -10.35
CA LEU A 280 -13.42 -2.69 -9.67
C LEU A 280 -13.57 -4.03 -8.93
N PRO A 281 -12.54 -4.88 -8.92
CA PRO A 281 -12.56 -6.15 -8.18
C PRO A 281 -12.69 -5.97 -6.66
N ALA A 282 -12.28 -4.83 -6.12
CA ALA A 282 -12.36 -4.51 -4.69
C ALA A 282 -12.89 -3.07 -4.48
N SER A 283 -13.44 -2.82 -3.29
CA SER A 283 -13.73 -1.46 -2.84
C SER A 283 -12.47 -0.83 -2.27
N PHE A 284 -12.19 0.42 -2.64
CA PHE A 284 -11.11 1.19 -2.01
C PHE A 284 -11.50 1.62 -0.58
N THR A 285 -10.52 1.72 0.31
CA THR A 285 -10.71 2.16 1.69
C THR A 285 -10.79 3.67 1.85
N SER A 286 -10.29 4.42 0.87
CA SER A 286 -10.42 5.87 0.76
C SER A 286 -10.71 6.25 -0.70
N THR A 287 -10.86 7.54 -0.99
CA THR A 287 -11.02 7.97 -2.39
C THR A 287 -9.68 7.82 -3.12
N PRO A 288 -9.59 6.98 -4.16
CA PRO A 288 -8.34 6.78 -4.85
C PRO A 288 -7.94 8.02 -5.66
N THR A 289 -6.65 8.27 -5.73
CA THR A 289 -6.04 9.10 -6.75
C THR A 289 -5.94 8.34 -8.07
N LEU A 290 -5.81 9.07 -9.17
CA LEU A 290 -5.67 8.50 -10.51
C LEU A 290 -4.31 8.85 -11.09
N ILE A 291 -3.59 7.83 -11.54
CA ILE A 291 -2.33 7.97 -12.26
C ILE A 291 -2.55 7.49 -13.69
N GLN A 292 -2.15 8.31 -14.65
CA GLN A 292 -2.21 8.00 -16.08
C GLN A 292 -0.82 7.61 -16.56
N ARG A 293 -0.70 6.42 -17.16
CA ARG A 293 0.50 5.99 -17.87
C ARG A 293 0.25 6.04 -19.37
N GLY A 294 1.02 6.87 -20.04
CA GLY A 294 0.94 7.12 -21.48
C GLY A 294 -0.28 7.87 -21.98
N GLY A 295 -0.27 8.16 -23.29
CA GLY A 295 -1.31 8.96 -23.94
C GLY A 295 -2.60 8.21 -24.30
N PHE A 296 -3.75 8.85 -24.05
CA PHE A 296 -5.09 8.36 -24.36
C PHE A 296 -5.86 9.30 -25.30
N VAL A 297 -6.90 8.75 -25.93
CA VAL A 297 -7.85 9.45 -26.79
C VAL A 297 -9.29 9.10 -26.39
N LEU A 298 -10.22 10.02 -26.61
CA LEU A 298 -11.65 9.75 -26.56
C LEU A 298 -12.16 9.46 -27.96
N ASN A 299 -12.97 8.41 -28.10
CA ASN A 299 -13.54 8.00 -29.36
C ASN A 299 -15.07 7.96 -29.27
N GLN A 300 -15.74 8.56 -30.25
CA GLN A 300 -17.18 8.47 -30.48
C GLN A 300 -17.43 7.75 -31.81
N GLY A 301 -18.34 6.79 -31.85
CA GLY A 301 -18.68 6.03 -33.06
C GLY A 301 -20.04 6.36 -33.69
N VAL A 302 -20.96 6.95 -32.93
CA VAL A 302 -22.33 7.29 -33.35
C VAL A 302 -22.75 8.56 -32.60
N PRO A 303 -23.39 9.57 -33.22
CA PRO A 303 -23.85 9.65 -34.62
C PRO A 303 -22.76 10.00 -35.64
N SER A 304 -21.57 10.38 -35.17
CA SER A 304 -20.40 10.68 -36.01
C SER A 304 -19.14 10.08 -35.40
N SER A 305 -18.22 9.63 -36.25
CA SER A 305 -16.89 9.16 -35.86
C SER A 305 -16.02 10.37 -35.50
N VAL A 306 -15.78 10.58 -34.19
CA VAL A 306 -14.93 11.66 -33.67
C VAL A 306 -13.86 11.06 -32.78
N SER A 307 -12.64 11.58 -32.87
CA SER A 307 -11.54 11.25 -31.97
C SER A 307 -10.87 12.52 -31.47
N GLY A 308 -10.50 12.56 -30.20
CA GLY A 308 -9.87 13.71 -29.57
C GLY A 308 -8.87 13.28 -28.49
N THR A 309 -7.75 13.98 -28.39
CA THR A 309 -6.75 13.72 -27.34
C THR A 309 -7.35 14.02 -25.97
N VAL A 310 -7.11 13.12 -25.01
CA VAL A 310 -7.52 13.34 -23.62
C VAL A 310 -6.66 14.44 -23.01
N THR A 311 -7.30 15.44 -22.41
CA THR A 311 -6.62 16.53 -21.70
C THR A 311 -6.53 16.28 -20.20
N SER A 312 -7.46 15.51 -19.62
CA SER A 312 -7.39 15.07 -18.24
C SER A 312 -8.30 13.87 -17.99
N ILE A 313 -7.95 13.08 -16.98
CA ILE A 313 -8.79 12.01 -16.43
C ILE A 313 -8.83 12.21 -14.92
N THR A 314 -10.02 12.26 -14.33
CA THR A 314 -10.18 12.48 -12.89
C THR A 314 -11.18 11.51 -12.28
N VAL A 315 -10.96 11.13 -11.02
CA VAL A 315 -11.97 10.44 -10.21
C VAL A 315 -12.99 11.48 -9.77
N SER A 316 -14.25 11.28 -10.17
CA SER A 316 -15.36 12.15 -9.80
C SER A 316 -16.08 11.64 -8.56
N LYS A 317 -16.25 10.31 -8.45
CA LYS A 317 -16.95 9.70 -7.33
C LYS A 317 -16.51 8.25 -7.13
N THR A 318 -16.43 7.84 -5.88
CA THR A 318 -16.17 6.46 -5.49
C THR A 318 -17.45 5.79 -5.02
N PHE A 319 -17.63 4.54 -5.41
CA PHE A 319 -18.69 3.64 -4.99
C PHE A 319 -18.07 2.37 -4.43
N PRO A 320 -18.84 1.55 -3.69
CA PRO A 320 -18.43 0.17 -3.44
C PRO A 320 -18.15 -0.53 -4.78
N ASN A 321 -16.95 -1.08 -4.94
CA ASN A 321 -16.50 -1.83 -6.11
C ASN A 321 -16.61 -1.08 -7.46
N ALA A 322 -16.66 0.26 -7.46
CA ALA A 322 -16.61 1.02 -8.70
C ALA A 322 -16.13 2.45 -8.47
N VAL A 323 -15.59 3.07 -9.52
CA VAL A 323 -15.26 4.50 -9.55
C VAL A 323 -15.85 5.14 -10.79
N LEU A 324 -16.45 6.30 -10.63
CA LEU A 324 -16.83 7.16 -11.75
C LEU A 324 -15.63 8.03 -12.08
N ILE A 325 -15.12 7.88 -13.30
CA ILE A 325 -14.12 8.80 -13.85
C ILE A 325 -14.73 9.73 -14.89
N ILE A 326 -14.18 10.94 -14.97
CA ILE A 326 -14.48 11.91 -16.02
C ILE A 326 -13.23 12.08 -16.87
N CYS A 327 -13.35 11.84 -18.17
CA CYS A 327 -12.30 12.09 -19.14
C CYS A 327 -12.65 13.32 -19.96
N ASN A 328 -11.73 14.26 -20.10
CA ASN A 328 -11.94 15.52 -20.81
C ASN A 328 -11.27 15.53 -22.17
N SER A 329 -11.97 16.06 -23.17
CA SER A 329 -11.46 16.40 -24.50
C SER A 329 -12.42 17.42 -25.16
N THR A 330 -12.39 17.62 -26.47
CA THR A 330 -13.26 18.59 -27.16
C THR A 330 -13.85 18.04 -28.46
N GLY A 331 -15.05 18.48 -28.82
CA GLY A 331 -15.65 18.24 -30.14
C GLY A 331 -16.61 17.06 -30.20
N PHE A 332 -17.15 16.62 -29.06
CA PHE A 332 -18.05 15.47 -28.97
C PHE A 332 -19.53 15.88 -28.93
N THR A 333 -20.42 14.90 -29.03
CA THR A 333 -21.87 15.11 -28.97
C THR A 333 -22.40 14.66 -27.61
N GLU A 334 -23.11 15.54 -26.90
CA GLU A 334 -23.79 15.19 -25.64
C GLU A 334 -24.77 14.02 -25.85
N GLY A 335 -24.77 13.07 -24.92
CA GLY A 335 -25.58 11.85 -24.94
C GLY A 335 -25.03 10.74 -25.82
N ALA A 336 -23.97 10.98 -26.60
CA ALA A 336 -23.38 9.95 -27.44
C ALA A 336 -22.62 8.89 -26.62
N PHE A 337 -22.58 7.67 -27.14
CA PHE A 337 -21.72 6.62 -26.59
C PHE A 337 -20.26 6.89 -26.95
N GLY A 338 -19.38 6.73 -25.97
CA GLY A 338 -17.96 6.99 -26.11
C GLY A 338 -17.08 5.93 -25.48
N ALA A 339 -15.81 5.93 -25.87
CA ALA A 339 -14.79 5.09 -25.28
C ALA A 339 -13.53 5.90 -24.97
N LEU A 340 -12.91 5.61 -23.84
CA LEU A 340 -11.51 5.94 -23.60
C LEU A 340 -10.67 4.87 -24.30
N GLY A 341 -9.80 5.28 -25.20
CA GLY A 341 -8.91 4.39 -25.94
C GLY A 341 -7.46 4.84 -25.92
N THR A 342 -6.58 3.94 -26.33
CA THR A 342 -5.15 4.21 -26.43
C THR A 342 -4.84 5.05 -27.67
N ASN A 343 -3.85 5.92 -27.57
CA ASN A 343 -3.35 6.67 -28.72
C ASN A 343 -2.55 5.75 -29.68
N THR A 344 -1.91 6.33 -30.69
CA THR A 344 -1.14 5.59 -31.71
C THR A 344 0.35 5.46 -31.39
N THR A 345 0.80 5.87 -30.19
CA THR A 345 2.21 5.76 -29.80
C THR A 345 2.53 4.31 -29.45
N VAL A 346 3.46 3.72 -30.18
CA VAL A 346 3.93 2.34 -29.99
C VAL A 346 4.92 2.27 -28.82
N ASP A 347 5.05 1.10 -28.21
CA ASP A 347 6.03 0.75 -27.16
C ASP A 347 5.91 1.50 -25.82
N GLU A 348 4.83 2.24 -25.60
CA GLU A 348 4.48 2.83 -24.31
C GLU A 348 3.35 2.04 -23.65
N ILE A 349 3.54 1.64 -22.38
CA ILE A 349 2.46 1.04 -21.60
C ILE A 349 1.36 2.08 -21.35
N LYS A 350 0.13 1.72 -21.71
CA LYS A 350 -1.07 2.52 -21.51
C LYS A 350 -1.90 1.95 -20.38
N SER A 351 -1.97 2.67 -19.28
CA SER A 351 -2.84 2.27 -18.17
C SER A 351 -3.41 3.43 -17.39
N ILE A 352 -4.53 3.14 -16.74
CA ILE A 352 -5.09 3.97 -15.67
C ILE A 352 -4.90 3.19 -14.39
N ILE A 353 -4.32 3.86 -13.41
CA ILE A 353 -4.05 3.31 -12.09
C ILE A 353 -4.89 4.08 -11.08
N PHE A 354 -5.52 3.34 -10.18
CA PHE A 354 -6.20 3.86 -9.02
C PHE A 354 -5.39 3.50 -7.78
N GLU A 355 -5.03 4.50 -6.98
CA GLU A 355 -4.19 4.32 -5.80
C GLU A 355 -4.77 5.05 -4.59
N ALA A 356 -4.87 4.34 -3.47
CA ALA A 356 -5.50 4.80 -2.23
C ALA A 356 -4.67 4.42 -1.01
N GLU A 357 -3.36 4.69 -1.06
CA GLU A 357 -2.47 4.55 0.10
C GLU A 357 -2.66 5.71 1.10
N LEU A 358 -2.06 5.59 2.28
CA LEU A 358 -2.17 6.55 3.39
C LEU A 358 -1.25 7.75 3.25
#